data_AF-A0A8T4NLK3-F1
#
_entry.id   AF-A0A8T4NLK3-F1
#
_cell.length_a   1.000
_cell.length_b   1.000
_cell.length_c   1.000
_cell.angle_alpha   90.00
_cell.angle_beta   90.00
_cell.angle_gamma   90.00
#
_symmetry.space_group_name_H-M   'P 1'
#
loop_
_entity.id
_entity.type
_entity.pdbx_description
1 polymer ?
#
loop_
_entity_poly.entity_id
_entity_poly.type
_entity_poly.pdbx_seq_one_letter_code
_entity_poly.pdbx_strand_id
1 'polypeptide(L)' 'MKQKTFVLLISYVFLVVGLVQLIRILLLVPVRVGNLLIEIPYWASIIAMMIALYLSFVGFRLARKTKN' A
#
# COMPACT_ATOMS: atom_id res chain seq x y z
N MET A 1 5.96 22.93 -2.99
CA MET A 1 4.70 22.35 -2.43
C MET A 1 4.74 22.43 -0.92
N LYS A 2 3.62 22.67 -0.23
CA LYS A 2 3.58 22.65 1.25
C LYS A 2 3.80 21.21 1.73
N GLN A 3 4.65 20.99 2.74
CA GLN A 3 4.97 19.65 3.29
C GLN A 3 3.71 18.83 3.61
N LYS A 4 2.67 19.47 4.14
CA LYS A 4 1.38 18.83 4.44
C LYS A 4 0.72 18.20 3.21
N THR A 5 0.72 18.91 2.08
CA THR A 5 0.09 18.43 0.83
C THR A 5 0.84 17.23 0.28
N PHE A 6 2.17 17.23 0.37
CA PHE A 6 3.01 16.11 -0.06
C PHE A 6 2.78 14.86 0.80
N VAL A 7 2.76 15.01 2.13
CA VAL A 7 2.50 13.91 3.05
C VAL A 7 1.09 13.33 2.85
N LEU A 8 0.08 14.18 2.62
CA LEU A 8 -1.28 13.74 2.30
C LEU A 8 -1.33 12.93 1.00
N LEU A 9 -0.68 13.43 -0.06
CA LEU A 9 -0.66 12.75 -1.36
C LEU A 9 -0.06 11.34 -1.23
N ILE A 10 1.09 11.21 -0.56
CA ILE A 10 1.76 9.94 -0.34
C ILE A 10 0.91 9.00 0.52
N SER A 11 0.23 9.52 1.55
CA SER A 11 -0.67 8.73 2.39
C SER A 11 -1.81 8.09 1.59
N TYR A 12 -2.38 8.84 0.64
CA TYR A 12 -3.39 8.34 -0.29
C TYR A 12 -2.82 7.31 -1.25
N VAL A 13 -1.63 7.52 -1.80
CA VAL A 13 -0.97 6.52 -2.69
C VAL A 13 -0.77 5.20 -1.94
N PHE A 14 -0.23 5.24 -0.73
CA PHE A 14 -0.04 4.03 0.08
C PHE A 14 -1.37 3.38 0.52
N LEU A 15 -2.44 4.18 0.73
CA LEU A 15 -3.78 3.64 0.98
C LEU A 15 -4.25 2.82 -0.23
N VAL A 16 -4.16 3.40 -1.43
CA VAL A 16 -4.58 2.74 -2.68
C VAL A 16 -3.77 1.48 -2.92
N VAL A 17 -2.44 1.52 -2.72
CA VAL A 17 -1.58 0.33 -2.79
C VAL A 17 -2.03 -0.73 -1.78
N GLY A 18 -2.26 -0.37 -0.52
CA GLY A 18 -2.76 -1.31 0.49
C GLY A 18 -4.09 -1.98 0.09
N LEU A 19 -5.02 -1.22 -0.49
CA LEU A 19 -6.29 -1.73 -1.00
C LEU A 19 -6.11 -2.66 -2.21
N VAL A 20 -5.22 -2.33 -3.14
CA VAL A 20 -4.90 -3.19 -4.29
C VAL A 20 -4.31 -4.53 -3.83
N GLN A 21 -3.41 -4.50 -2.84
CA GLN A 21 -2.87 -5.72 -2.25
C GLN A 21 -3.94 -6.54 -1.52
N LEU A 22 -4.88 -5.90 -0.81
CA LEU A 22 -6.01 -6.57 -0.17
C LEU A 22 -6.93 -7.26 -1.19
N ILE A 23 -7.28 -6.56 -2.27
CA ILE A 23 -8.06 -7.11 -3.39
C ILE A 23 -7.32 -8.31 -4.02
N ARG A 24 -6.01 -8.18 -4.21
CA ARG A 24 -5.17 -9.26 -4.77
C ARG A 24 -5.19 -10.52 -3.90
N ILE A 25 -5.16 -10.36 -2.57
CA ILE A 25 -5.26 -11.47 -1.62
C ILE A 25 -6.66 -12.10 -1.67
N LEU A 26 -7.72 -11.28 -1.70
CA LEU A 26 -9.11 -11.76 -1.73
C LEU A 26 -9.47 -12.51 -3.01
N LEU A 27 -8.98 -12.04 -4.16
CA LEU A 27 -9.28 -12.64 -5.46
C LEU A 27 -8.34 -13.80 -5.82
N LEU A 28 -7.35 -14.12 -4.98
CA LEU A 28 -6.27 -15.08 -5.25
C LEU A 28 -5.74 -14.97 -6.70
N VAL A 29 -5.61 -13.74 -7.23
CA VAL A 29 -5.30 -13.55 -8.64
C VAL A 29 -3.92 -14.14 -8.93
N PRO A 30 -3.82 -15.19 -9.78
CA PRO A 30 -2.54 -15.76 -10.13
C PRO A 30 -1.81 -14.78 -11.05
N VAL A 31 -0.90 -13.99 -10.47
CA VAL A 31 -0.05 -13.09 -11.25
C VAL A 31 1.09 -13.92 -11.83
N ARG A 32 0.98 -14.27 -13.11
CA ARG A 32 2.06 -14.93 -13.86
C ARG A 32 3.07 -13.88 -14.30
N VAL A 33 4.33 -14.04 -13.91
CA VAL A 33 5.44 -13.19 -14.36
C VAL A 33 6.30 -14.01 -15.34
N GLY A 34 6.05 -13.85 -16.64
CA GLY A 34 6.78 -14.56 -17.71
C GLY A 34 6.38 -16.03 -17.90
N ASN A 35 7.29 -16.83 -18.47
CA ASN A 35 7.10 -18.28 -18.71
C ASN A 35 7.56 -19.16 -17.54
N LEU A 36 8.16 -18.56 -16.51
CA LEU A 36 8.43 -19.23 -15.25
C LEU A 36 7.20 -19.03 -14.35
N LEU A 37 6.57 -20.14 -13.95
CA LEU A 37 5.50 -20.20 -12.96
C LEU A 37 6.04 -19.85 -11.56
N ILE A 38 6.62 -18.67 -11.41
CA ILE A 38 6.95 -18.10 -10.11
C ILE A 38 5.67 -17.42 -9.65
N GLU A 39 4.76 -18.22 -9.11
CA GLU A 39 3.60 -17.70 -8.38
C GLU A 39 4.14 -16.84 -7.24
N ILE A 40 3.88 -15.54 -7.29
CA ILE A 40 4.31 -14.63 -6.22
C ILE A 40 3.67 -15.15 -4.93
N PRO A 41 4.46 -15.56 -3.93
CA PRO A 41 3.93 -16.20 -2.73
C PRO A 41 2.98 -15.24 -2.03
N TYR A 42 1.77 -15.70 -1.70
CA TYR A 42 0.72 -14.89 -1.09
C TYR A 42 1.18 -14.18 0.20
N TRP A 43 2.09 -14.80 0.94
CA TRP A 43 2.75 -14.22 2.11
C TRP A 43 3.45 -12.89 1.83
N ALA A 44 4.12 -12.74 0.67
CA ALA A 44 4.75 -11.49 0.28
C ALA A 44 3.71 -10.39 0.02
N SER A 45 2.56 -10.75 -0.54
CA SER A 45 1.45 -9.82 -0.76
C SER A 45 0.83 -9.36 0.57
N ILE A 46 0.74 -10.24 1.57
CA ILE A 46 0.29 -9.90 2.93
C ILE A 46 1.24 -8.92 3.61
N ILE A 47 2.56 -9.16 3.52
CA ILE A 47 3.57 -8.26 4.10
C ILE A 47 3.50 -6.88 3.44
N ALA A 48 3.43 -6.83 2.10
CA ALA A 48 3.29 -5.59 1.36
C ALA A 48 2.00 -4.83 1.72
N MET A 49 0.89 -5.55 1.91
CA MET A 49 -0.38 -4.97 2.37
C MET A 49 -0.23 -4.32 3.74
N MET A 50 0.35 -5.03 4.72
CA MET A 50 0.52 -4.52 6.08
C MET A 50 1.40 -3.27 6.11
N ILE A 51 2.52 -3.29 5.37
CA ILE A 51 3.43 -2.16 5.28
C ILE A 51 2.75 -0.95 4.63
N ALA A 52 2.04 -1.15 3.52
CA ALA A 52 1.34 -0.08 2.81
C ALA A 52 0.23 0.55 3.67
N LEU A 53 -0.57 -0.26 4.35
CA LEU A 53 -1.60 0.24 5.28
C LEU A 53 -0.99 0.97 6.48
N TYR A 54 0.12 0.45 7.03
CA TYR A 54 0.82 1.10 8.13
C TYR A 54 1.40 2.45 7.73
N LEU A 55 2.09 2.54 6.58
CA LEU A 55 2.61 3.80 6.06
C LEU A 55 1.49 4.80 5.77
N SER A 56 0.38 4.34 5.20
CA SER A 56 -0.79 5.20 4.98
C SER A 56 -1.33 5.75 6.30
N PHE A 57 -1.51 4.90 7.32
CA PHE A 57 -1.96 5.31 8.65
C PHE A 57 -1.01 6.32 9.31
N VAL A 58 0.29 6.05 9.25
CA VAL A 58 1.33 6.95 9.79
C VAL A 58 1.33 8.28 9.05
N GLY A 59 1.20 8.28 7.73
CA GLY A 59 1.11 9.49 6.91
C GLY A 59 -0.12 10.32 7.24
N PHE A 60 -1.30 9.71 7.37
CA PHE A 60 -2.51 10.40 7.82
C PHE A 60 -2.42 10.90 9.26
N ARG A 61 -1.71 10.19 10.14
CA ARG A 61 -1.46 10.62 11.53
C ARG A 61 -0.52 11.83 11.57
N LEU A 62 0.54 11.82 10.76
CA LEU A 62 1.48 12.93 10.62
C LEU A 62 0.80 14.16 10.04
N ALA A 63 0.03 14.01 8.96
CA ALA A 63 -0.74 15.11 8.37
C ALA A 63 -1.72 15.77 9.35
N ARG A 64 -2.33 14.98 10.25
CA ARG A 64 -3.19 15.48 11.34
C ARG A 64 -2.42 16.18 12.46
N LYS A 65 -1.22 15.68 12.80
CA LYS A 65 -0.35 16.32 13.82
C LYS A 65 0.32 17.59 13.32
N THR A 66 0.54 17.72 12.01
CA THR A 66 0.97 18.99 11.42
C THR A 66 -0.22 19.96 11.42
N LYS A 67 -0.56 20.49 12.59
CA LYS A 67 -1.47 21.61 12.76
C LYS A 67 -0.85 22.84 12.06
N ASN A 68 -1.69 23.66 11.43
CA ASN A 68 -1.25 24.94 10.86
C ASN A 68 -0.92 25.88 12.00
#